data_AF-G9NWD2-F1
#
_entry.id   AF-G9NWD2-F1
#
_cell.length_a   1.000
_cell.length_b   1.000
_cell.length_c   1.000
_cell.angle_alpha   90.00
_cell.angle_beta   90.00
_cell.angle_gamma   90.00
#
_symmetry.space_group_name_H-M   'P 1'
#
loop_
_entity.id
_entity.type
_entity.pdbx_description
1 polymer ?
#
loop_
_entity_poly.entity_id
_entity_poly.type
_entity_poly.pdbx_seq_one_letter_code
_entity_poly.pdbx_strand_id
1 'polypeptide(L)'
;MPPRRSHKKSRAGCRRCKNRKIKCDEVHPRCGNCSKHGVMCDFESRQVLDELHTLPTPVTRSPQAPVSAPTSSGSITMTSTTAPSTAGIPAYDDHRISPSRLSPPSTSSTPSLTLPSVPIITSMTRQGDRLLEFQLWHQYISSTSKTLVMNSPASTDIWQKDVPRFALEGRTYLIDAVLSVAALHLRFKNPEDRVMIEASHAYSASTLAEYCRSLNKGITAENADALFLTSCLIAFQATASRLFIKEDSDLTDPSESHRRYALPLSWFHAFQGVKTIVATSWQWIRNSATLKVVIDSQPGSMLDLNPLGPESFFGHLLDDLDEELEQEDESNRAATNQGYFHAVCVLNWAHKNQYAPSALALPSTVSRRYVELVEAKRPRALAILACFFALLKRMDNVWWLDDVARREVMGLVSLFETGSKWWRHLEWPIRIALWDGEADAIPADIWGVERKENPPADGGVLSAETILNHIDLMAKMMDSTQGPQSIESIPVVGDLDGLVPPPLD
;
A
#
# COMPACT_ATOMS: atom_id res chain seq x y z
N MET A 1 39.88 -2.86 -49.76
CA MET A 1 38.89 -2.97 -48.65
C MET A 1 38.04 -1.71 -48.65
N PRO A 2 36.70 -1.80 -48.63
CA PRO A 2 35.86 -0.60 -48.61
C PRO A 2 36.07 0.18 -47.29
N PRO A 3 36.00 1.52 -47.32
CA PRO A 3 36.24 2.34 -46.13
C PRO A 3 35.10 2.15 -45.13
N ARG A 4 35.44 1.91 -43.85
CA ARG A 4 34.47 1.77 -42.77
C ARG A 4 33.74 3.09 -42.58
N ARG A 5 32.40 3.10 -42.73
CA ARG A 5 31.54 4.26 -42.41
C ARG A 5 31.83 4.74 -40.99
N SER A 6 32.06 6.04 -40.83
CA SER A 6 32.19 6.66 -39.52
C SER A 6 30.83 6.61 -38.80
N HIS A 7 30.77 5.89 -37.68
CA HIS A 7 29.58 5.86 -36.83
C HIS A 7 29.68 6.91 -35.71
N LYS A 8 28.56 7.59 -35.44
CA LYS A 8 28.40 8.49 -34.29
C LYS A 8 28.63 7.67 -33.00
N LYS A 9 29.66 8.02 -32.23
CA LYS A 9 30.04 7.31 -31.00
C LYS A 9 28.92 7.49 -29.96
N SER A 10 28.44 6.38 -29.39
CA SER A 10 27.53 6.38 -28.24
C SER A 10 28.27 6.99 -27.04
N ARG A 11 27.87 8.19 -26.59
CA ARG A 11 28.56 8.87 -25.48
C ARG A 11 28.23 8.20 -24.14
N ALA A 12 27.00 7.65 -24.00
CA ALA A 12 26.50 7.02 -22.78
C ALA A 12 26.42 5.48 -22.86
N GLY A 13 26.94 4.84 -23.92
CA GLY A 13 26.93 3.38 -24.04
C GLY A 13 27.54 2.62 -22.86
N CYS A 14 27.00 1.43 -22.55
CA CYS A 14 27.51 0.58 -21.48
C CYS A 14 28.99 0.22 -21.67
N ARG A 15 29.69 -0.05 -20.57
CA ARG A 15 31.14 -0.32 -20.54
C ARG A 15 31.50 -1.55 -21.35
N ARG A 16 30.66 -2.59 -21.34
CA ARG A 16 30.89 -3.79 -22.17
C ARG A 16 30.88 -3.49 -23.67
N CYS A 17 29.92 -2.69 -24.15
CA CYS A 17 29.87 -2.28 -25.57
C CYS A 17 31.03 -1.34 -25.94
N LYS A 18 31.39 -0.42 -25.04
CA LYS A 18 32.56 0.47 -25.20
C LYS A 18 33.86 -0.34 -25.31
N ASN A 19 34.09 -1.31 -24.43
CA ASN A 19 35.27 -2.18 -24.45
C ASN A 19 35.35 -3.03 -25.72
N ARG A 20 34.20 -3.50 -26.21
CA ARG A 20 34.10 -4.26 -27.47
C ARG A 20 34.21 -3.37 -28.72
N LYS A 21 34.27 -2.05 -28.57
CA LYS A 21 34.29 -1.07 -29.68
C LYS A 21 33.12 -1.27 -30.66
N ILE A 22 31.95 -1.64 -30.13
CA ILE A 22 30.69 -1.80 -30.88
C ILE A 22 29.67 -0.74 -30.44
N LYS A 23 28.71 -0.40 -31.30
CA LYS A 23 27.67 0.59 -30.98
C LYS A 23 26.75 0.03 -29.88
N CYS A 24 26.62 0.75 -28.78
CA CYS A 24 25.58 0.51 -27.79
C CYS A 24 24.31 1.22 -28.23
N ASP A 25 23.17 0.57 -28.01
CA ASP A 25 21.83 1.11 -28.23
C ASP A 25 21.31 1.94 -27.05
N GLU A 26 22.05 2.01 -25.94
CA GLU A 26 21.75 2.84 -24.76
C GLU A 26 20.39 2.56 -24.10
N VAL A 27 19.76 1.42 -24.43
CA VAL A 27 18.52 0.93 -23.84
C VAL A 27 18.79 0.42 -22.42
N HIS A 28 17.97 0.85 -21.46
CA HIS A 28 17.99 0.43 -20.06
C HIS A 28 16.78 -0.47 -19.77
N PRO A 29 16.85 -1.42 -18.81
CA PRO A 29 17.94 -1.72 -17.88
C PRO A 29 19.05 -2.61 -18.47
N ARG A 30 18.90 -3.10 -19.71
CA ARG A 30 19.95 -3.83 -20.43
C ARG A 30 19.98 -3.40 -21.89
N CYS A 31 21.17 -3.10 -22.39
CA CYS A 31 21.35 -2.78 -23.79
C CYS A 31 21.16 -4.05 -24.65
N GLY A 32 20.53 -3.94 -25.82
CA GLY A 32 20.12 -5.08 -26.65
C GLY A 32 21.29 -5.94 -27.12
N ASN A 33 22.50 -5.37 -27.24
CA ASN A 33 23.70 -6.13 -27.54
C ASN A 33 24.18 -7.00 -26.36
N CYS A 34 24.03 -6.53 -25.12
CA CYS A 34 24.35 -7.34 -23.94
C CYS A 34 23.29 -8.42 -23.72
N SER A 35 22.01 -8.10 -23.95
CA SER A 35 20.90 -9.06 -23.89
C SER A 35 21.05 -10.19 -24.91
N LYS A 36 21.36 -9.88 -26.18
CA LYS A 36 21.57 -10.89 -27.23
C LYS A 36 22.71 -11.86 -26.94
N HIS A 37 23.71 -11.44 -26.16
CA HIS A 37 24.87 -12.26 -25.84
C HIS A 37 24.78 -12.89 -24.44
N GLY A 38 23.67 -12.70 -23.71
CA GLY A 38 23.48 -13.26 -22.37
C GLY A 38 24.52 -12.81 -21.34
N VAL A 39 25.15 -11.65 -21.54
CA VAL A 39 26.20 -11.12 -20.65
C VAL A 39 25.65 -10.00 -19.78
N MET A 40 26.19 -9.87 -18.56
CA MET A 40 25.81 -8.81 -17.62
C MET A 40 26.03 -7.42 -18.25
N CYS A 41 25.01 -6.56 -18.15
CA CYS A 41 25.06 -5.21 -18.69
C CYS A 41 25.31 -4.22 -17.56
N ASP A 42 26.14 -3.21 -17.76
CA ASP A 42 26.41 -2.20 -16.73
C ASP A 42 25.16 -1.36 -16.37
N PHE A 43 24.11 -1.41 -17.20
CA PHE A 43 22.82 -0.78 -16.93
C PHE A 43 21.92 -1.58 -15.96
N GLU A 44 22.31 -2.81 -15.63
CA GLU A 44 21.47 -3.75 -14.88
C GLU A 44 21.60 -3.61 -13.36
N SER A 45 22.66 -2.97 -12.86
CA SER A 45 22.85 -2.71 -11.43
C SER A 45 23.03 -1.22 -11.18
N ARG A 46 22.10 -0.61 -10.43
CA ARG A 46 22.19 0.80 -10.00
C ARG A 46 23.50 1.11 -9.27
N GLN A 47 24.10 0.14 -8.58
CA GLN A 47 25.37 0.30 -7.86
C GLN A 47 26.57 0.53 -8.80
N VAL A 48 26.53 0.03 -10.04
CA VAL A 48 27.62 0.22 -11.03
C VAL A 48 27.50 1.57 -11.76
N LEU A 49 26.27 2.13 -11.82
CA LEU A 49 26.05 3.46 -12.38
C LEU A 49 26.69 4.53 -11.48
N ASP A 50 26.53 4.43 -10.15
CA ASP A 50 27.15 5.34 -9.18
C ASP A 50 28.69 5.29 -9.22
N GLU A 51 29.29 4.10 -9.34
CA GLU A 51 30.75 3.97 -9.47
C GLU A 51 31.30 4.61 -10.76
N LEU A 52 30.53 4.61 -11.85
CA LEU A 52 30.90 5.23 -13.13
C LEU A 52 30.76 6.78 -13.12
N HIS A 53 29.97 7.32 -12.20
CA HIS A 53 29.86 8.77 -11.96
C HIS A 53 30.96 9.32 -11.03
N THR A 54 31.69 8.45 -10.31
CA THR A 54 32.71 8.85 -9.32
C THR A 54 34.17 8.84 -9.79
N LEU A 55 34.50 8.58 -11.07
CA LEU A 55 35.90 8.65 -11.53
C LEU A 55 36.35 10.10 -11.79
N PRO A 56 37.34 10.64 -11.06
CA PRO A 56 37.92 11.94 -11.38
C PRO A 56 38.85 11.84 -12.59
N THR A 57 38.81 12.86 -13.44
CA THR A 57 39.72 13.12 -14.55
C THR A 57 41.19 13.11 -14.09
N PRO A 58 42.13 12.46 -14.81
CA PRO A 58 43.54 12.45 -14.41
C PRO A 58 44.19 13.80 -14.74
N VAL A 59 44.56 14.56 -13.71
CA VAL A 59 45.45 15.72 -13.84
C VAL A 59 46.88 15.22 -13.80
N THR A 60 47.62 15.53 -14.86
CA THR A 60 49.04 15.26 -15.03
C THR A 60 49.87 16.04 -14.00
N ARG A 61 50.65 15.34 -13.14
CA ARG A 61 51.85 15.92 -12.51
C ARG A 61 52.90 14.84 -12.22
N SER A 62 54.11 15.13 -12.71
CA SER A 62 55.35 14.35 -12.57
C SER A 62 55.92 14.33 -11.14
N PRO A 63 56.87 13.43 -10.84
CA PRO A 63 57.05 12.84 -9.52
C PRO A 63 58.15 13.48 -8.67
N GLN A 64 57.96 13.48 -7.35
CA GLN A 64 59.05 13.55 -6.37
C GLN A 64 58.87 12.47 -5.29
N ALA A 65 60.02 11.90 -4.90
CA ALA A 65 60.22 10.69 -4.11
C ALA A 65 60.28 10.97 -2.58
N PRO A 66 60.35 9.93 -1.73
CA PRO A 66 59.72 9.90 -0.39
C PRO A 66 60.68 10.18 0.77
N VAL A 67 60.13 10.56 1.92
CA VAL A 67 60.85 10.49 3.21
C VAL A 67 59.89 10.10 4.35
N SER A 68 60.12 8.89 4.86
CA SER A 68 60.14 8.40 6.25
C SER A 68 59.08 8.80 7.29
N ALA A 69 58.48 7.76 7.90
CA ALA A 69 57.99 7.74 9.29
C ALA A 69 59.19 7.89 10.28
N PRO A 70 59.01 8.11 11.61
CA PRO A 70 58.55 7.04 12.50
C PRO A 70 57.84 7.48 13.82
N THR A 71 57.30 6.48 14.55
CA THR A 71 57.24 6.30 16.04
C THR A 71 56.66 7.43 16.94
N SER A 72 56.04 7.25 18.11
CA SER A 72 55.49 6.19 18.97
C SER A 72 55.24 6.86 20.33
N SER A 73 54.49 6.20 21.22
CA SER A 73 54.27 6.51 22.66
C SER A 73 53.03 7.37 22.95
N GLY A 74 52.21 7.09 23.96
CA GLY A 74 52.33 6.13 25.05
C GLY A 74 50.97 5.80 25.66
N SER A 75 50.93 4.61 26.27
CA SER A 75 49.84 4.06 27.08
C SER A 75 49.85 4.65 28.49
N ILE A 76 48.76 4.44 29.26
CA ILE A 76 48.62 4.25 30.72
C ILE A 76 47.16 4.64 31.08
N THR A 77 46.32 3.94 31.87
CA THR A 77 46.40 2.70 32.66
C THR A 77 45.02 2.49 33.37
N MET A 78 44.49 1.26 33.28
CA MET A 78 43.84 0.40 34.31
C MET A 78 42.56 0.90 35.05
N THR A 79 41.66 0.06 35.59
CA THR A 79 41.79 -1.25 36.25
C THR A 79 40.45 -2.01 36.28
N SER A 80 40.50 -3.34 36.10
CA SER A 80 39.50 -4.31 36.59
C SER A 80 40.24 -5.49 37.21
N THR A 81 39.82 -5.90 38.41
CA THR A 81 40.57 -6.76 39.34
C THR A 81 39.98 -8.18 39.41
N THR A 82 40.87 -9.16 39.22
CA THR A 82 40.97 -10.53 39.79
C THR A 82 39.96 -11.65 39.48
N ALA A 83 40.53 -12.75 38.99
CA ALA A 83 40.08 -14.15 39.01
C ALA A 83 40.37 -14.82 40.40
N PRO A 84 40.23 -16.16 40.63
CA PRO A 84 41.03 -17.19 39.93
C PRO A 84 40.32 -18.52 39.60
N SER A 85 41.03 -19.28 38.76
CA SER A 85 40.77 -20.57 38.15
C SER A 85 40.93 -21.79 39.06
N THR A 86 40.36 -22.94 38.64
CA THR A 86 40.97 -24.26 38.82
C THR A 86 40.77 -25.10 37.56
N ALA A 87 41.86 -25.73 37.08
CA ALA A 87 41.93 -26.55 35.88
C ALA A 87 41.84 -28.06 36.20
N GLY A 88 41.45 -28.87 35.22
CA GLY A 88 41.57 -30.34 35.21
C GLY A 88 41.06 -30.95 33.91
N ILE A 89 41.96 -31.60 33.15
CA ILE A 89 41.81 -32.09 31.77
C ILE A 89 41.43 -33.61 31.75
N PRO A 90 41.45 -34.37 30.62
CA PRO A 90 40.30 -34.96 29.92
C PRO A 90 40.25 -36.50 29.96
N ALA A 91 39.18 -37.12 29.46
CA ALA A 91 39.24 -38.50 28.96
C ALA A 91 38.14 -38.79 27.91
N TYR A 92 38.51 -39.65 26.98
CA TYR A 92 37.93 -40.01 25.69
C TYR A 92 37.22 -41.39 25.78
N ASP A 93 36.59 -41.80 24.66
CA ASP A 93 35.93 -43.10 24.34
C ASP A 93 34.47 -43.33 24.82
N ASP A 94 33.61 -44.06 24.12
CA ASP A 94 33.42 -44.40 22.68
C ASP A 94 32.07 -45.17 22.57
N HIS A 95 31.46 -45.12 21.39
CA HIS A 95 30.44 -45.99 20.78
C HIS A 95 29.46 -46.87 21.59
N ARG A 96 28.15 -46.78 21.23
CA ARG A 96 27.37 -47.98 20.80
C ARG A 96 26.08 -47.67 20.02
N ILE A 97 25.81 -48.56 19.07
CA ILE A 97 24.84 -48.54 17.96
C ILE A 97 23.63 -49.47 18.25
N SER A 98 22.40 -48.99 17.97
CA SER A 98 21.14 -49.68 17.51
C SER A 98 20.49 -50.80 18.38
N PRO A 99 19.22 -51.24 18.16
CA PRO A 99 18.40 -51.14 16.93
C PRO A 99 16.87 -50.85 17.05
N SER A 100 16.29 -50.69 15.86
CA SER A 100 14.92 -50.35 15.45
C SER A 100 13.80 -51.34 15.82
N ARG A 101 12.55 -50.85 15.88
CA ARG A 101 11.31 -51.65 15.69
C ARG A 101 10.32 -50.94 14.76
N LEU A 102 9.87 -51.67 13.74
CA LEU A 102 8.84 -51.33 12.75
C LEU A 102 7.42 -51.67 13.27
N SER A 103 6.41 -50.89 12.88
CA SER A 103 4.98 -51.27 12.84
C SER A 103 4.18 -50.34 11.89
N PRO A 104 3.02 -50.79 11.35
CA PRO A 104 2.50 -50.44 10.01
C PRO A 104 1.40 -49.33 9.99
N PRO A 105 0.90 -48.88 8.82
CA PRO A 105 0.12 -47.64 8.69
C PRO A 105 -1.39 -47.89 8.86
N SER A 106 -2.11 -46.89 9.39
CA SER A 106 -3.58 -46.89 9.46
C SER A 106 -4.16 -45.58 8.91
N THR A 107 -4.81 -45.73 7.76
CA THR A 107 -6.08 -45.12 7.31
C THR A 107 -6.35 -43.63 7.58
N SER A 108 -6.45 -42.92 6.45
CA SER A 108 -7.15 -41.65 6.18
C SER A 108 -8.22 -41.23 7.19
N SER A 109 -7.98 -40.09 7.82
CA SER A 109 -9.02 -39.26 8.46
C SER A 109 -8.98 -37.87 7.82
N THR A 110 -10.16 -37.44 7.37
CA THR A 110 -10.50 -36.14 6.80
C THR A 110 -10.18 -35.00 7.77
N PRO A 111 -9.54 -33.89 7.33
CA PRO A 111 -9.37 -32.73 8.18
C PRO A 111 -10.70 -31.98 8.27
N SER A 112 -11.34 -32.04 9.44
CA SER A 112 -12.41 -31.12 9.79
C SER A 112 -11.82 -29.73 9.95
N LEU A 113 -12.39 -28.75 9.24
CA LEU A 113 -12.07 -27.32 9.36
C LEU A 113 -12.43 -26.82 10.76
N THR A 114 -11.47 -26.84 11.67
CA THR A 114 -11.53 -26.04 12.90
C THR A 114 -11.03 -24.63 12.57
N LEU A 115 -11.88 -23.62 12.79
CA LEU A 115 -11.45 -22.22 12.79
C LEU A 115 -10.28 -22.07 13.78
N PRO A 116 -9.19 -21.37 13.43
CA PRO A 116 -8.17 -21.04 14.41
C PRO A 116 -8.80 -20.10 15.45
N SER A 117 -8.91 -20.57 16.69
CA SER A 117 -9.23 -19.73 17.84
C SER A 117 -8.20 -18.62 17.94
N VAL A 118 -8.60 -17.40 17.64
CA VAL A 118 -7.81 -16.20 17.91
C VAL A 118 -7.54 -16.18 19.42
N PRO A 119 -6.28 -16.09 19.88
CA PRO A 119 -6.02 -15.90 21.29
C PRO A 119 -6.60 -14.54 21.67
N ILE A 120 -7.73 -14.56 22.38
CA ILE A 120 -8.19 -13.42 23.16
C ILE A 120 -7.05 -13.12 24.12
N ILE A 121 -6.41 -11.95 23.97
CA ILE A 121 -5.36 -11.49 24.88
C ILE A 121 -6.03 -11.18 26.22
N THR A 122 -6.23 -12.20 27.02
CA THR A 122 -6.34 -12.09 28.45
C THR A 122 -5.02 -12.59 29.01
N SER A 123 -4.17 -11.65 29.42
CA SER A 123 -2.97 -11.83 30.27
C SER A 123 -1.62 -12.12 29.59
N MET A 124 -0.90 -11.07 29.18
CA MET A 124 0.57 -11.05 29.04
C MET A 124 1.17 -9.85 29.82
N THR A 125 1.32 -9.94 31.14
CA THR A 125 2.01 -8.93 32.00
C THR A 125 1.48 -7.47 31.95
N ARG A 126 0.43 -7.23 32.73
CA ARG A 126 -0.33 -5.96 32.94
C ARG A 126 0.45 -4.63 33.04
N GLN A 127 1.75 -4.63 33.30
CA GLN A 127 2.58 -3.41 33.36
C GLN A 127 3.33 -3.12 32.06
N GLY A 128 3.82 -4.17 31.37
CA GLY A 128 4.49 -4.03 30.07
C GLY A 128 3.51 -3.58 28.99
N ASP A 129 2.33 -4.20 28.96
CA ASP A 129 1.24 -3.83 28.04
C ASP A 129 0.82 -2.37 28.22
N ARG A 130 0.66 -1.93 29.48
CA ARG A 130 0.21 -0.57 29.78
C ARG A 130 1.25 0.49 29.40
N LEU A 131 2.54 0.21 29.62
CA LEU A 131 3.60 1.13 29.20
C LEU A 131 3.64 1.25 27.67
N LEU A 132 3.50 0.13 26.95
CA LEU A 132 3.42 0.11 25.50
C LEU A 132 2.21 0.93 25.00
N GLU A 133 1.01 0.72 25.56
CA GLU A 133 -0.18 1.52 25.23
C GLU A 133 0.05 3.02 25.41
N PHE A 134 0.67 3.43 26.53
CA PHE A 134 1.01 4.84 26.76
C PHE A 134 2.02 5.38 25.75
N GLN A 135 3.03 4.59 25.37
CA GLN A 135 4.01 4.98 24.37
C GLN A 135 3.37 5.16 22.99
N LEU A 136 2.52 4.21 22.58
CA LEU A 136 1.78 4.27 21.32
C LEU A 136 0.80 5.44 21.28
N TRP A 137 0.07 5.67 22.38
CA TRP A 137 -0.82 6.81 22.53
C TRP A 137 -0.08 8.14 22.45
N HIS A 138 1.03 8.27 23.16
CA HIS A 138 1.90 9.44 23.10
C HIS A 138 2.43 9.67 21.68
N GLN A 139 2.87 8.60 21.00
CA GLN A 139 3.33 8.68 19.62
C GLN A 139 2.21 9.14 18.68
N TYR A 140 0.98 8.67 18.88
CA TYR A 140 -0.16 9.09 18.09
C TYR A 140 -0.40 10.60 18.19
N ILE A 141 -0.56 11.11 19.41
CA ILE A 141 -0.86 12.53 19.66
C ILE A 141 0.32 13.42 19.23
N SER A 142 1.55 12.98 19.49
CA SER A 142 2.73 13.82 19.25
C SER A 142 3.13 13.89 17.77
N SER A 143 2.94 12.79 17.03
CA SER A 143 3.51 12.64 15.68
C SER A 143 2.54 12.02 14.67
N THR A 144 1.91 10.87 14.94
CA THR A 144 1.14 10.14 13.92
C THR A 144 -0.07 10.91 13.42
N SER A 145 -0.87 11.51 14.29
CA SER A 145 -2.05 12.29 13.94
C SER A 145 -1.75 13.41 12.92
N LYS A 146 -0.59 14.05 13.01
CA LYS A 146 -0.13 15.11 12.07
C LYS A 146 0.14 14.59 10.66
N THR A 147 0.45 13.29 10.52
CA THR A 147 0.73 12.64 9.22
C THR A 147 -0.52 12.12 8.52
N LEU A 148 -1.66 12.08 9.22
CA LEU A 148 -2.97 11.67 8.67
C LEU A 148 -3.75 12.86 8.11
N VAL A 149 -3.28 14.08 8.36
CA VAL A 149 -3.87 15.30 7.85
C VAL A 149 -3.59 15.40 6.35
N MET A 150 -4.59 15.04 5.57
CA MET A 150 -4.55 15.16 4.12
C MET A 150 -5.20 16.47 3.65
N ASN A 151 -5.88 17.21 4.52
CA ASN A 151 -6.73 18.35 4.17
C ASN A 151 -6.38 19.63 4.94
N SER A 152 -7.12 20.70 4.64
CA SER A 152 -6.99 22.05 5.21
C SER A 152 -6.70 22.09 6.72
N PRO A 153 -6.16 23.22 7.25
CA PRO A 153 -5.87 23.38 8.68
C PRO A 153 -7.04 23.00 9.59
N ALA A 154 -8.29 23.16 9.16
CA ALA A 154 -9.48 22.81 9.94
C ALA A 154 -9.63 21.29 10.20
N SER A 155 -9.16 20.44 9.28
CA SER A 155 -9.15 18.97 9.47
C SER A 155 -8.07 18.48 10.44
N THR A 156 -7.12 19.34 10.79
CA THR A 156 -6.01 19.02 11.71
C THR A 156 -6.53 18.74 13.12
N ASP A 157 -7.54 19.50 13.56
CA ASP A 157 -8.13 19.37 14.88
C ASP A 157 -8.84 18.03 15.07
N ILE A 158 -9.38 17.45 13.99
CA ILE A 158 -10.11 16.18 14.05
C ILE A 158 -9.18 15.03 14.45
N TRP A 159 -8.05 14.89 13.75
CA TRP A 159 -7.09 13.83 14.02
C TRP A 159 -6.33 14.03 15.33
N GLN A 160 -6.07 15.28 15.72
CA GLN A 160 -5.28 15.59 16.92
C GLN A 160 -6.10 15.67 18.21
N LYS A 161 -7.38 16.09 18.14
CA LYS A 161 -8.21 16.36 19.32
C LYS A 161 -9.46 15.48 19.35
N ASP A 162 -10.26 15.46 18.28
CA ASP A 162 -11.55 14.76 18.32
C ASP A 162 -11.41 13.23 18.31
N VAL A 163 -10.48 12.67 17.51
CA VAL A 163 -10.23 11.23 17.49
C VAL A 163 -9.82 10.71 18.88
N PRO A 164 -8.80 11.29 19.57
CA PRO A 164 -8.47 10.90 20.94
C PRO A 164 -9.64 11.10 21.91
N ARG A 165 -10.39 12.20 21.80
CA ARG A 165 -11.55 12.46 22.67
C ARG A 165 -12.62 11.38 22.52
N PHE A 166 -13.03 11.07 21.28
CA PHE A 166 -14.01 10.02 21.01
C PHE A 166 -13.53 8.63 21.45
N ALA A 167 -12.24 8.33 21.28
CA ALA A 167 -11.67 7.07 21.73
C ALA A 167 -11.83 6.91 23.26
N LEU A 168 -11.56 7.98 24.01
CA LEU A 168 -11.64 8.00 25.49
C LEU A 168 -13.08 8.03 26.05
N GLU A 169 -14.10 8.21 25.21
CA GLU A 169 -15.53 8.06 25.60
C GLU A 169 -15.95 6.58 25.76
N GLY A 170 -15.00 5.64 25.79
CA GLY A 170 -15.27 4.21 25.95
C GLY A 170 -15.39 3.44 24.63
N ARG A 171 -14.90 4.02 23.52
CA ARG A 171 -14.96 3.42 22.18
C ARG A 171 -13.71 2.58 21.93
N THR A 172 -13.69 1.37 22.47
CA THR A 172 -12.52 0.46 22.46
C THR A 172 -12.00 0.16 21.06
N TYR A 173 -12.87 -0.04 20.07
CA TYR A 173 -12.47 -0.22 18.66
C TYR A 173 -11.65 0.96 18.11
N LEU A 174 -11.96 2.19 18.53
CA LEU A 174 -11.24 3.39 18.08
C LEU A 174 -9.91 3.55 18.82
N ILE A 175 -9.86 3.19 20.11
CA ILE A 175 -8.60 3.12 20.88
C ILE A 175 -7.63 2.16 20.18
N ASP A 176 -8.09 0.93 19.90
CA ASP A 176 -7.24 -0.06 19.24
C ASP A 176 -6.79 0.43 17.86
N ALA A 177 -7.65 1.12 17.11
CA ALA A 177 -7.29 1.65 15.80
C ALA A 177 -6.19 2.72 15.89
N VAL A 178 -6.29 3.60 16.89
CA VAL A 178 -5.30 4.63 17.20
C VAL A 178 -3.95 3.99 17.56
N LEU A 179 -3.95 3.00 18.46
CA LEU A 179 -2.74 2.29 18.87
C LEU A 179 -2.13 1.50 17.70
N SER A 180 -2.97 0.88 16.89
CA SER A 180 -2.57 0.12 15.71
C SER A 180 -1.82 0.97 14.68
N VAL A 181 -2.38 2.14 14.33
CA VAL A 181 -1.73 3.06 13.37
C VAL A 181 -0.48 3.71 13.97
N ALA A 182 -0.46 3.96 15.28
CA ALA A 182 0.74 4.46 15.95
C ALA A 182 1.88 3.42 15.97
N ALA A 183 1.56 2.15 16.24
CA ALA A 183 2.52 1.05 16.19
C ALA A 183 3.05 0.86 14.77
N LEU A 184 2.18 0.96 13.76
CA LEU A 184 2.59 0.86 12.36
C LEU A 184 3.52 2.00 11.94
N HIS A 185 3.26 3.23 12.40
CA HIS A 185 4.14 4.37 12.15
C HIS A 185 5.50 4.23 12.85
N LEU A 186 5.56 3.64 14.05
CA LEU A 186 6.84 3.32 14.70
C LEU A 186 7.57 2.19 13.98
N ARG A 187 6.85 1.15 13.53
CA ARG A 187 7.40 0.09 12.69
C ARG A 187 8.01 0.65 11.40
N PHE A 188 7.39 1.66 10.79
CA PHE A 188 7.98 2.34 9.63
C PHE A 188 9.35 2.95 9.96
N LYS A 189 9.47 3.60 11.12
CA LYS A 189 10.74 4.19 11.57
C LYS A 189 11.77 3.14 11.99
N ASN A 190 11.31 2.03 12.58
CA ASN A 190 12.13 0.92 13.08
C ASN A 190 11.59 -0.44 12.57
N PRO A 191 11.89 -0.83 11.32
CA PRO A 191 11.26 -2.00 10.67
C PRO A 191 11.53 -3.35 11.33
N GLU A 192 12.66 -3.47 12.03
CA GLU A 192 13.11 -4.71 12.66
C GLU A 192 12.62 -4.88 14.12
N ASP A 193 11.87 -3.90 14.65
CA ASP A 193 11.32 -3.97 16.01
C ASP A 193 10.13 -4.94 16.05
N ARG A 194 10.38 -6.15 16.58
CA ARG A 194 9.38 -7.21 16.74
C ARG A 194 8.18 -6.77 17.59
N VAL A 195 8.40 -5.93 18.60
CA VAL A 195 7.30 -5.45 19.46
C VAL A 195 6.35 -4.59 18.65
N MET A 196 6.86 -3.73 17.76
CA MET A 196 6.00 -2.89 16.90
C MET A 196 5.29 -3.71 15.83
N ILE A 197 5.93 -4.76 15.30
CA ILE A 197 5.28 -5.70 14.37
C ILE A 197 4.10 -6.38 15.07
N GLU A 198 4.35 -7.02 16.22
CA GLU A 198 3.33 -7.72 17.00
C GLU A 198 2.21 -6.78 17.45
N ALA A 199 2.54 -5.61 18.01
CA ALA A 199 1.56 -4.61 18.44
C ALA A 199 0.70 -4.12 17.28
N SER A 200 1.31 -3.79 16.14
CA SER A 200 0.58 -3.34 14.96
C SER A 200 -0.43 -4.39 14.48
N HIS A 201 -0.06 -5.67 14.44
CA HIS A 201 -0.96 -6.74 14.02
C HIS A 201 -2.03 -7.04 15.08
N ALA A 202 -1.66 -7.10 16.36
CA ALA A 202 -2.56 -7.39 17.46
C ALA A 202 -3.66 -6.32 17.61
N TYR A 203 -3.27 -5.04 17.66
CA TYR A 203 -4.25 -3.95 17.74
C TYR A 203 -5.09 -3.85 16.47
N SER A 204 -4.54 -4.09 15.26
CA SER A 204 -5.35 -4.16 14.03
C SER A 204 -6.45 -5.23 14.10
N ALA A 205 -6.10 -6.43 14.58
CA ALA A 205 -7.05 -7.52 14.71
C ALA A 205 -8.12 -7.21 15.77
N SER A 206 -7.71 -6.62 16.90
CA SER A 206 -8.61 -6.17 17.96
C SER A 206 -9.58 -5.09 17.47
N THR A 207 -9.06 -4.08 16.76
CA THR A 207 -9.86 -3.05 16.09
C THR A 207 -10.93 -3.69 15.23
N LEU A 208 -10.56 -4.58 14.31
CA LEU A 208 -11.51 -5.16 13.36
C LEU A 208 -12.58 -6.00 14.08
N ALA A 209 -12.19 -6.78 15.09
CA ALA A 209 -13.11 -7.61 15.85
C ALA A 209 -14.15 -6.80 16.61
N GLU A 210 -13.73 -5.77 17.36
CA GLU A 210 -14.63 -4.91 18.12
C GLU A 210 -15.44 -3.97 17.20
N TYR A 211 -14.82 -3.48 16.13
CA TYR A 211 -15.50 -2.68 15.12
C TYR A 211 -16.65 -3.44 14.47
N CYS A 212 -16.42 -4.67 14.01
CA CYS A 212 -17.47 -5.54 13.47
C CYS A 212 -18.55 -5.85 14.51
N ARG A 213 -18.16 -6.09 15.78
CA ARG A 213 -19.12 -6.28 16.89
C ARG A 213 -20.00 -5.04 17.09
N SER A 214 -19.44 -3.85 17.02
CA SER A 214 -20.20 -2.60 17.13
C SER A 214 -21.12 -2.39 15.93
N LEU A 215 -20.66 -2.70 14.71
CA LEU A 215 -21.50 -2.61 13.51
C LEU A 215 -22.70 -3.57 13.56
N ASN A 216 -22.49 -4.80 14.04
CA ASN A 216 -23.56 -5.78 14.20
C ASN A 216 -24.63 -5.38 15.24
N LYS A 217 -24.29 -4.49 16.18
CA LYS A 217 -25.26 -3.89 17.12
C LYS A 217 -26.06 -2.73 16.51
N GLY A 218 -25.65 -2.24 15.33
CA GLY A 218 -26.27 -1.14 14.63
C GLY A 218 -25.49 0.18 14.77
N ILE A 219 -25.67 1.04 13.76
CA ILE A 219 -25.12 2.40 13.76
C ILE A 219 -26.16 3.34 14.40
N THR A 220 -25.70 4.22 15.27
CA THR A 220 -26.52 5.17 16.03
C THR A 220 -25.92 6.57 15.97
N ALA A 221 -26.67 7.59 16.38
CA ALA A 221 -26.17 8.96 16.46
C ALA A 221 -24.92 9.11 17.35
N GLU A 222 -24.80 8.28 18.39
CA GLU A 222 -23.72 8.35 19.36
C GLU A 222 -22.42 7.74 18.85
N ASN A 223 -22.51 6.65 18.07
CA ASN A 223 -21.34 5.90 17.60
C ASN A 223 -20.93 6.23 16.15
N ALA A 224 -21.80 6.85 15.33
CA ALA A 224 -21.57 7.11 13.91
C ALA A 224 -20.22 7.80 13.65
N ASP A 225 -19.91 8.86 14.39
CA ASP A 225 -18.67 9.62 14.22
C ASP A 225 -17.42 8.75 14.47
N ALA A 226 -17.42 7.93 15.53
CA ALA A 226 -16.27 7.07 15.79
C ALA A 226 -16.21 5.88 14.85
N LEU A 227 -17.34 5.35 14.41
CA LEU A 227 -17.34 4.28 13.41
C LEU A 227 -16.76 4.77 12.08
N PHE A 228 -17.08 6.01 11.68
CA PHE A 228 -16.48 6.67 10.53
C PHE A 228 -14.98 6.86 10.73
N LEU A 229 -14.55 7.50 11.81
CA LEU A 229 -13.13 7.75 12.09
C LEU A 229 -12.31 6.46 12.18
N THR A 230 -12.88 5.40 12.78
CA THR A 230 -12.26 4.08 12.85
C THR A 230 -12.12 3.47 11.46
N SER A 231 -13.13 3.58 10.60
CA SER A 231 -13.05 3.09 9.21
C SER A 231 -11.93 3.78 8.42
N CYS A 232 -11.72 5.08 8.63
CA CYS A 232 -10.61 5.81 8.02
C CYS A 232 -9.25 5.31 8.55
N LEU A 233 -9.11 5.08 9.86
CA LEU A 233 -7.89 4.50 10.44
C LEU A 233 -7.61 3.08 9.92
N ILE A 234 -8.64 2.26 9.73
CA ILE A 234 -8.51 0.94 9.09
C ILE A 234 -8.02 1.09 7.65
N ALA A 235 -8.54 2.07 6.89
CA ALA A 235 -8.06 2.36 5.53
C ALA A 235 -6.59 2.78 5.52
N PHE A 236 -6.16 3.68 6.41
CA PHE A 236 -4.73 4.03 6.56
C PHE A 236 -3.88 2.80 6.90
N GLN A 237 -4.32 1.98 7.85
CA GLN A 237 -3.63 0.78 8.27
C GLN A 237 -3.48 -0.23 7.13
N ALA A 238 -4.55 -0.49 6.37
CA ALA A 238 -4.53 -1.39 5.21
C ALA A 238 -3.60 -0.88 4.11
N THR A 239 -3.53 0.45 3.95
CA THR A 239 -2.67 1.14 2.99
C THR A 239 -1.20 0.98 3.35
N ALA A 240 -0.85 1.40 4.57
CA ALA A 240 0.51 1.38 5.09
C ALA A 240 1.07 -0.03 5.34
N SER A 241 0.22 -1.01 5.69
CA SER A 241 0.68 -2.39 5.93
C SER A 241 1.35 -3.02 4.72
N ARG A 242 1.03 -2.53 3.51
CA ARG A 242 1.66 -2.98 2.26
C ARG A 242 3.15 -2.64 2.18
N LEU A 243 3.61 -1.60 2.88
CA LEU A 243 5.04 -1.24 2.96
C LEU A 243 5.90 -2.40 3.50
N PHE A 244 5.29 -3.29 4.28
CA PHE A 244 6.01 -4.37 4.98
C PHE A 244 5.76 -5.75 4.41
N ILE A 245 5.00 -5.88 3.32
CA ILE A 245 4.93 -7.14 2.59
C ILE A 245 6.27 -7.29 1.87
N LYS A 246 7.22 -7.96 2.54
CA LYS A 246 8.48 -8.37 1.93
C LYS A 246 8.15 -9.23 0.72
N GLU A 247 8.71 -8.87 -0.44
CA GLU A 247 8.95 -9.86 -1.48
C GLU A 247 9.86 -10.91 -0.86
N ASP A 248 9.33 -12.07 -0.49
CA ASP A 248 10.10 -13.24 -0.05
C ASP A 248 11.11 -13.58 -1.16
N SER A 249 12.27 -12.95 -1.06
CA SER A 249 13.43 -13.02 -1.96
C SER A 249 14.57 -13.83 -1.32
N ASP A 250 14.24 -14.68 -0.34
CA ASP A 250 15.10 -15.76 0.12
C ASP A 250 14.71 -17.10 -0.55
N LEU A 251 14.53 -17.09 -1.88
CA LEU A 251 14.37 -18.32 -2.66
C LEU A 251 15.28 -18.33 -3.88
N THR A 252 16.06 -19.40 -3.94
CA THR A 252 17.17 -19.72 -4.85
C THR A 252 16.79 -19.92 -6.33
N ASP A 253 15.64 -19.45 -6.81
CA ASP A 253 15.18 -19.69 -8.19
C ASP A 253 14.82 -18.39 -8.95
N PRO A 254 15.72 -17.88 -9.82
CA PRO A 254 15.51 -16.69 -10.64
C PRO A 254 14.37 -16.79 -11.66
N SER A 255 13.80 -17.97 -11.88
CA SER A 255 12.74 -18.19 -12.88
C SER A 255 11.32 -17.82 -12.40
N GLU A 256 11.12 -17.62 -11.09
CA GLU A 256 9.81 -17.35 -10.49
C GLU A 256 9.52 -15.88 -10.13
N SER A 257 10.52 -14.98 -10.19
CA SER A 257 10.34 -13.58 -9.76
C SER A 257 9.25 -12.82 -10.52
N HIS A 258 8.94 -13.20 -11.76
CA HIS A 258 7.88 -12.57 -12.57
C HIS A 258 6.45 -12.96 -12.14
N ARG A 259 6.26 -13.91 -11.21
CA ARG A 259 4.94 -14.50 -10.90
C ARG A 259 4.33 -14.09 -9.57
N ARG A 260 4.99 -13.28 -8.74
CA ARG A 260 4.61 -13.13 -7.31
C ARG A 260 4.13 -11.75 -6.86
N TYR A 261 3.85 -10.82 -7.77
CA TYR A 261 3.16 -9.59 -7.38
C TYR A 261 1.71 -9.89 -6.93
N ALA A 262 1.40 -9.56 -5.68
CA ALA A 262 0.07 -9.69 -5.10
C ALA A 262 -0.70 -8.37 -5.27
N LEU A 263 -1.92 -8.42 -5.79
CA LEU A 263 -2.74 -7.22 -5.98
C LEU A 263 -3.16 -6.59 -4.63
N PRO A 264 -3.18 -5.26 -4.50
CA PRO A 264 -3.57 -4.56 -3.27
C PRO A 264 -5.09 -4.48 -3.09
N LEU A 265 -5.79 -5.62 -3.15
CA LEU A 265 -7.26 -5.68 -3.05
C LEU A 265 -7.79 -5.16 -1.70
N SER A 266 -7.01 -5.29 -0.63
CA SER A 266 -7.36 -4.78 0.70
C SER A 266 -7.60 -3.27 0.73
N TRP A 267 -6.99 -2.50 -0.18
CA TRP A 267 -7.21 -1.06 -0.29
C TRP A 267 -8.64 -0.78 -0.72
N PHE A 268 -9.10 -1.43 -1.78
CA PHE A 268 -10.46 -1.25 -2.29
C PHE A 268 -11.49 -1.60 -1.21
N HIS A 269 -11.33 -2.74 -0.54
CA HIS A 269 -12.26 -3.13 0.53
C HIS A 269 -12.26 -2.14 1.70
N ALA A 270 -11.10 -1.63 2.13
CA ALA A 270 -11.03 -0.68 3.23
C ALA A 270 -11.65 0.68 2.88
N PHE A 271 -11.32 1.24 1.71
CA PHE A 271 -11.90 2.52 1.25
C PHE A 271 -13.39 2.41 0.90
N GLN A 272 -13.85 1.28 0.35
CA GLN A 272 -15.28 1.01 0.16
C GLN A 272 -16.01 0.84 1.51
N GLY A 273 -15.33 0.30 2.53
CA GLY A 273 -15.82 0.27 3.90
C GLY A 273 -16.14 1.68 4.43
N VAL A 274 -15.21 2.63 4.26
CA VAL A 274 -15.43 4.05 4.62
C VAL A 274 -16.68 4.61 3.92
N LYS A 275 -16.80 4.41 2.60
CA LYS A 275 -17.97 4.86 1.82
C LYS A 275 -19.27 4.24 2.35
N THR A 276 -19.26 2.96 2.68
CA THR A 276 -20.43 2.25 3.20
C THR A 276 -20.89 2.83 4.54
N ILE A 277 -19.95 3.14 5.43
CA ILE A 277 -20.25 3.81 6.70
C ILE A 277 -20.84 5.19 6.44
N VAL A 278 -20.24 6.00 5.57
CA VAL A 278 -20.76 7.34 5.24
C VAL A 278 -22.21 7.25 4.76
N ALA A 279 -22.52 6.34 3.83
CA ALA A 279 -23.87 6.21 3.30
C ALA A 279 -24.88 5.72 4.35
N THR A 280 -24.52 4.69 5.13
CA THR A 280 -25.42 4.09 6.13
C THR A 280 -25.62 4.93 7.38
N SER A 281 -24.70 5.84 7.67
CA SER A 281 -24.77 6.73 8.84
C SER A 281 -24.97 8.21 8.49
N TRP A 282 -25.29 8.49 7.22
CA TRP A 282 -25.35 9.83 6.66
C TRP A 282 -26.25 10.79 7.44
N GLN A 283 -27.42 10.29 7.87
CA GLN A 283 -28.40 11.06 8.63
C GLN A 283 -27.84 11.67 9.94
N TRP A 284 -26.84 11.03 10.54
CA TRP A 284 -26.15 11.51 11.73
C TRP A 284 -24.90 12.31 11.37
N ILE A 285 -24.07 11.77 10.47
CA ILE A 285 -22.79 12.38 10.08
C ILE A 285 -22.97 13.76 9.44
N ARG A 286 -24.01 13.97 8.62
CA ARG A 286 -24.26 15.26 7.94
C ARG A 286 -24.49 16.43 8.90
N ASN A 287 -24.92 16.14 10.13
CA ASN A 287 -25.19 17.11 11.17
C ASN A 287 -24.07 17.16 12.23
N SER A 288 -23.04 16.32 12.12
CA SER A 288 -21.93 16.31 13.07
C SER A 288 -21.06 17.55 12.86
N ALA A 289 -20.91 18.37 13.91
CA ALA A 289 -20.03 19.52 13.90
C ALA A 289 -18.57 19.14 13.60
N THR A 290 -18.16 17.94 14.03
CA THR A 290 -16.81 17.40 13.81
C THR A 290 -16.60 17.02 12.35
N LEU A 291 -17.52 16.25 11.77
CA LEU A 291 -17.34 15.68 10.43
C LEU A 291 -17.77 16.63 9.31
N LYS A 292 -18.55 17.66 9.61
CA LYS A 292 -18.90 18.72 8.65
C LYS A 292 -17.66 19.34 8.01
N VAL A 293 -16.60 19.58 8.78
CA VAL A 293 -15.33 20.10 8.26
C VAL A 293 -14.67 19.12 7.27
N VAL A 294 -14.74 17.81 7.54
CA VAL A 294 -14.20 16.79 6.63
C VAL A 294 -14.97 16.78 5.32
N ILE A 295 -16.30 16.80 5.39
CA ILE A 295 -17.20 16.79 4.23
C ILE A 295 -17.00 18.04 3.39
N ASP A 296 -17.00 19.21 4.03
CA ASP A 296 -16.85 20.50 3.36
C ASP A 296 -15.44 20.70 2.78
N SER A 297 -14.44 19.99 3.32
CA SER A 297 -13.06 20.00 2.80
C SER A 297 -12.82 19.07 1.61
N GLN A 298 -13.80 18.23 1.24
CA GLN A 298 -13.63 17.38 0.07
C GLN A 298 -13.72 18.22 -1.21
N PRO A 299 -12.84 17.98 -2.20
CA PRO A 299 -12.97 18.65 -3.48
C PRO A 299 -14.33 18.36 -4.09
N GLY A 300 -14.94 19.36 -4.72
CA GLY A 300 -16.18 19.19 -5.45
C GLY A 300 -16.09 18.04 -6.46
N SER A 301 -16.87 16.99 -6.26
CA SER A 301 -16.96 15.83 -7.16
C SER A 301 -17.75 16.14 -8.43
N MET A 302 -17.47 17.26 -9.10
CA MET A 302 -17.96 17.49 -10.46
C MET A 302 -17.16 16.61 -11.42
N LEU A 303 -17.46 15.31 -11.37
CA LEU A 303 -16.94 14.32 -12.29
C LEU A 303 -17.53 14.60 -13.67
N ASP A 304 -16.66 14.90 -14.63
CA ASP A 304 -17.04 14.84 -16.03
C ASP A 304 -17.32 13.37 -16.37
N LEU A 305 -18.57 13.07 -16.71
CA LEU A 305 -19.03 11.73 -17.03
C LEU A 305 -18.70 11.33 -18.48
N ASN A 306 -17.95 12.14 -19.22
CA ASN A 306 -17.46 11.82 -20.55
C ASN A 306 -15.96 11.47 -20.54
N PRO A 307 -15.58 10.18 -20.37
CA PRO A 307 -14.18 9.78 -20.32
C PRO A 307 -13.48 9.84 -21.70
N LEU A 308 -14.20 10.11 -22.78
CA LEU A 308 -13.67 10.26 -24.15
C LEU A 308 -13.77 11.71 -24.65
N GLY A 309 -14.03 12.66 -23.74
CA GLY A 309 -14.05 14.08 -24.08
C GLY A 309 -12.69 14.60 -24.55
N PRO A 310 -12.64 15.76 -25.23
CA PRO A 310 -11.40 16.36 -25.75
C PRO A 310 -10.38 16.68 -24.64
N GLU A 311 -10.86 16.89 -23.42
CA GLU A 311 -10.05 17.18 -22.24
C GLU A 311 -9.67 15.91 -21.45
N SER A 312 -9.94 14.72 -21.98
CA SER A 312 -9.65 13.44 -21.32
C SER A 312 -8.19 13.07 -21.50
N PHE A 313 -7.45 12.98 -20.39
CA PHE A 313 -6.06 12.55 -20.41
C PHE A 313 -5.94 11.02 -20.52
N PHE A 314 -6.82 10.30 -19.80
CA PHE A 314 -6.79 8.83 -19.73
C PHE A 314 -7.77 8.13 -20.67
N GLY A 315 -8.40 8.86 -21.61
CA GLY A 315 -9.36 8.29 -22.57
C GLY A 315 -8.77 7.14 -23.40
N HIS A 316 -7.46 7.19 -23.67
CA HIS A 316 -6.73 6.14 -24.37
C HIS A 316 -6.81 4.76 -23.67
N LEU A 317 -7.09 4.71 -22.36
CA LEU A 317 -7.26 3.46 -21.62
C LEU A 317 -8.54 2.70 -22.03
N LEU A 318 -9.43 3.35 -22.78
CA LEU A 318 -10.67 2.77 -23.31
C LEU A 318 -10.57 2.42 -24.80
N ASP A 319 -9.39 2.54 -25.42
CA ASP A 319 -9.16 2.12 -26.81
C ASP A 319 -9.53 0.64 -26.99
N ASP A 320 -10.18 0.30 -28.10
CA ASP A 320 -10.66 -1.06 -28.43
C ASP A 320 -11.59 -1.67 -27.37
N LEU A 321 -12.27 -0.87 -26.53
CA LEU A 321 -13.17 -1.41 -25.51
C LEU A 321 -14.37 -2.13 -26.13
N ASP A 322 -14.91 -1.64 -27.25
CA ASP A 322 -16.06 -2.27 -27.91
C ASP A 322 -15.74 -3.72 -28.32
N GLU A 323 -14.55 -3.97 -28.87
CA GLU A 323 -14.08 -5.33 -29.22
C GLU A 323 -13.94 -6.24 -27.99
N GLU A 324 -13.50 -5.69 -26.86
CA GLU A 324 -13.41 -6.42 -25.59
C GLU A 324 -14.81 -6.73 -25.03
N LEU A 325 -15.76 -5.81 -25.17
CA LEU A 325 -17.13 -5.98 -24.72
C LEU A 325 -17.91 -6.98 -25.58
N GLU A 326 -17.63 -7.09 -26.88
CA GLU A 326 -18.22 -8.11 -27.76
C GLU A 326 -17.90 -9.54 -27.29
N GLN A 327 -16.73 -9.74 -26.67
CA GLN A 327 -16.30 -11.02 -26.10
C GLN A 327 -16.83 -11.25 -24.68
N GLU A 328 -17.43 -10.22 -24.06
CA GLU A 328 -17.98 -10.29 -22.72
C GLU A 328 -19.36 -10.95 -22.72
N ASP A 329 -19.64 -11.72 -21.67
CA ASP A 329 -20.98 -12.23 -21.39
C ASP A 329 -21.99 -11.08 -21.37
N GLU A 330 -23.15 -11.28 -22.02
CA GLU A 330 -24.20 -10.27 -22.15
C GLU A 330 -24.62 -9.69 -20.78
N SER A 331 -24.68 -10.54 -19.76
CA SER A 331 -25.05 -10.16 -18.39
C SER A 331 -24.04 -9.20 -17.74
N ASN A 332 -22.77 -9.28 -18.11
CA ASN A 332 -21.68 -8.52 -17.52
C ASN A 332 -21.24 -7.33 -18.38
N ARG A 333 -21.64 -7.26 -19.66
CA ARG A 333 -21.19 -6.24 -20.62
C ARG A 333 -21.46 -4.82 -20.14
N ALA A 334 -22.68 -4.52 -19.72
CA ALA A 334 -23.04 -3.18 -19.25
C ALA A 334 -22.27 -2.78 -17.97
N ALA A 335 -22.16 -3.69 -17.01
CA ALA A 335 -21.44 -3.45 -15.75
C ALA A 335 -19.92 -3.27 -15.96
N THR A 336 -19.34 -4.04 -16.90
CA THR A 336 -17.93 -3.95 -17.29
C THR A 336 -17.64 -2.61 -17.96
N ASN A 337 -18.48 -2.21 -18.92
CA ASN A 337 -18.37 -0.91 -19.57
C ASN A 337 -18.44 0.24 -18.56
N GLN A 338 -19.47 0.24 -17.71
CA GLN A 338 -19.66 1.26 -16.68
C GLN A 338 -18.50 1.29 -15.67
N GLY A 339 -17.97 0.12 -15.28
CA GLY A 339 -16.84 0.00 -14.36
C GLY A 339 -15.58 0.67 -14.89
N TYR A 340 -15.23 0.42 -16.15
CA TYR A 340 -14.07 1.05 -16.80
C TYR A 340 -14.29 2.54 -17.05
N PHE A 341 -15.45 2.94 -17.58
CA PHE A 341 -15.79 4.34 -17.83
C PHE A 341 -15.68 5.16 -16.54
N HIS A 342 -16.32 4.69 -15.47
CA HIS A 342 -16.30 5.37 -14.19
C HIS A 342 -14.87 5.50 -13.63
N ALA A 343 -14.07 4.43 -13.68
CA ALA A 343 -12.69 4.48 -13.21
C ALA A 343 -11.85 5.52 -13.99
N VAL A 344 -12.00 5.58 -15.32
CA VAL A 344 -11.30 6.56 -16.16
C VAL A 344 -11.78 8.00 -15.90
N CYS A 345 -13.09 8.22 -15.68
CA CYS A 345 -13.61 9.53 -15.28
C CYS A 345 -12.99 10.00 -13.96
N VAL A 346 -12.89 9.11 -12.96
CA VAL A 346 -12.28 9.44 -11.67
C VAL A 346 -10.79 9.75 -11.81
N LEU A 347 -10.05 8.99 -12.64
CA LEU A 347 -8.64 9.29 -12.92
C LEU A 347 -8.48 10.66 -13.57
N ASN A 348 -9.29 11.00 -14.58
CA ASN A 348 -9.26 12.30 -15.24
C ASN A 348 -9.54 13.45 -14.28
N TRP A 349 -10.55 13.29 -13.42
CA TRP A 349 -10.87 14.28 -12.40
C TRP A 349 -9.71 14.44 -11.40
N ALA A 350 -9.16 13.36 -10.88
CA ALA A 350 -8.05 13.39 -9.92
C ALA A 350 -6.75 13.97 -10.53
N HIS A 351 -6.47 13.70 -11.80
CA HIS A 351 -5.28 14.22 -12.50
C HIS A 351 -5.32 15.73 -12.72
N LYS A 352 -6.51 16.28 -12.98
CA LYS A 352 -6.73 17.73 -13.10
C LYS A 352 -6.78 18.44 -11.74
N ASN A 353 -7.09 17.71 -10.68
CA ASN A 353 -7.31 18.29 -9.37
C ASN A 353 -5.98 18.69 -8.69
N GLN A 354 -5.92 19.93 -8.21
CA GLN A 354 -4.75 20.44 -7.48
C GLN A 354 -4.60 19.75 -6.11
N TYR A 355 -5.68 19.22 -5.55
CA TYR A 355 -5.66 18.48 -4.31
C TYR A 355 -5.21 17.03 -4.53
N ALA A 356 -3.95 16.70 -4.20
CA ALA A 356 -3.36 15.39 -4.48
C ALA A 356 -4.15 14.20 -3.89
N PRO A 357 -4.70 14.27 -2.66
CA PRO A 357 -5.47 13.16 -2.10
C PRO A 357 -6.79 12.86 -2.79
N SER A 358 -7.23 13.70 -3.74
CA SER A 358 -8.38 13.39 -4.62
C SER A 358 -8.20 12.06 -5.36
N ALA A 359 -6.97 11.60 -5.63
CA ALA A 359 -6.71 10.30 -6.24
C ALA A 359 -7.29 9.12 -5.42
N LEU A 360 -7.37 9.25 -4.09
CA LEU A 360 -7.93 8.22 -3.21
C LEU A 360 -9.46 8.10 -3.31
N ALA A 361 -10.11 8.98 -4.08
CA ALA A 361 -11.51 8.77 -4.45
C ALA A 361 -11.69 7.48 -5.26
N LEU A 362 -10.73 7.08 -6.10
CA LEU A 362 -10.85 5.89 -6.95
C LEU A 362 -11.14 4.61 -6.15
N PRO A 363 -10.31 4.18 -5.18
CA PRO A 363 -10.58 2.95 -4.43
C PRO A 363 -11.89 2.99 -3.64
N SER A 364 -12.42 4.19 -3.33
CA SER A 364 -13.71 4.34 -2.65
C SER A 364 -14.93 4.29 -3.59
N THR A 365 -14.81 4.76 -4.84
CA THR A 365 -15.96 4.99 -5.72
C THR A 365 -16.13 3.93 -6.80
N VAL A 366 -15.07 3.21 -7.19
CA VAL A 366 -15.16 2.18 -8.23
C VAL A 366 -16.19 1.11 -7.91
N SER A 367 -16.81 0.56 -8.97
CA SER A 367 -17.82 -0.48 -8.84
C SER A 367 -17.21 -1.80 -8.38
N ARG A 368 -18.03 -2.66 -7.78
CA ARG A 368 -17.66 -4.05 -7.49
C ARG A 368 -17.14 -4.76 -8.73
N ARG A 369 -17.79 -4.55 -9.88
CA ARG A 369 -17.37 -5.14 -11.16
C ARG A 369 -15.93 -4.75 -11.52
N TYR A 370 -15.54 -3.49 -11.35
CA TYR A 370 -14.17 -3.07 -11.62
C TYR A 370 -13.15 -3.83 -10.73
N VAL A 371 -13.46 -4.01 -9.43
CA VAL A 371 -12.60 -4.76 -8.51
C VAL A 371 -12.48 -6.24 -8.93
N GLU A 372 -13.57 -6.87 -9.37
CA GLU A 372 -13.55 -8.24 -9.92
C GLU A 372 -12.66 -8.33 -11.18
N LEU A 373 -12.69 -7.32 -12.06
CA LEU A 373 -11.84 -7.27 -13.25
C LEU A 373 -10.35 -7.10 -12.91
N VAL A 374 -10.04 -6.34 -11.84
CA VAL A 374 -8.68 -6.23 -11.27
C VAL A 374 -8.23 -7.58 -10.70
N GLU A 375 -9.06 -8.23 -9.89
CA GLU A 375 -8.79 -9.54 -9.31
C GLU A 375 -8.56 -10.62 -10.38
N ALA A 376 -9.35 -10.57 -11.46
CA ALA A 376 -9.18 -11.39 -12.66
C ALA A 376 -7.96 -11.01 -13.51
N LYS A 377 -7.14 -10.03 -13.08
CA LYS A 377 -5.93 -9.55 -13.75
C LYS A 377 -6.16 -9.13 -15.20
N ARG A 378 -7.32 -8.54 -15.51
CA ARG A 378 -7.60 -8.07 -16.87
C ARG A 378 -6.64 -6.94 -17.24
N PRO A 379 -5.98 -6.99 -18.41
CA PRO A 379 -4.98 -6.00 -18.80
C PRO A 379 -5.47 -4.54 -18.73
N ARG A 380 -6.72 -4.27 -19.15
CA ARG A 380 -7.30 -2.92 -19.06
C ARG A 380 -7.46 -2.44 -17.62
N ALA A 381 -8.01 -3.30 -16.76
CA ALA A 381 -8.17 -3.01 -15.33
C ALA A 381 -6.82 -2.74 -14.66
N LEU A 382 -5.79 -3.54 -14.98
CA LEU A 382 -4.44 -3.37 -14.46
C LEU A 382 -3.76 -2.09 -14.97
N ALA A 383 -3.98 -1.69 -16.22
CA ALA A 383 -3.45 -0.44 -16.77
C ALA A 383 -4.09 0.79 -16.10
N ILE A 384 -5.41 0.78 -15.91
CA ILE A 384 -6.12 1.82 -15.14
C ILE A 384 -5.59 1.88 -13.71
N LEU A 385 -5.38 0.72 -13.09
CA LEU A 385 -4.82 0.63 -11.73
C LEU A 385 -3.39 1.16 -11.64
N ALA A 386 -2.55 0.94 -12.67
CA ALA A 386 -1.20 1.49 -12.71
C ALA A 386 -1.24 3.02 -12.80
N CYS A 387 -2.13 3.60 -13.62
CA CYS A 387 -2.34 5.04 -13.68
C CYS A 387 -2.80 5.62 -12.33
N PHE A 388 -3.66 4.92 -11.60
CA PHE A 388 -4.02 5.29 -10.23
C PHE A 388 -2.82 5.38 -9.29
N PHE A 389 -1.99 4.33 -9.22
CA PHE A 389 -0.83 4.33 -8.33
C PHE A 389 0.18 5.41 -8.71
N ALA A 390 0.34 5.70 -10.00
CA ALA A 390 1.15 6.82 -10.46
C ALA A 390 0.62 8.18 -9.97
N LEU A 391 -0.69 8.41 -9.89
CA LEU A 391 -1.25 9.64 -9.30
C LEU A 391 -0.84 9.84 -7.83
N LEU A 392 -0.66 8.74 -7.09
CA LEU A 392 -0.21 8.79 -5.69
C LEU A 392 1.24 9.26 -5.52
N LYS A 393 2.03 9.35 -6.60
CA LYS A 393 3.40 9.89 -6.55
C LYS A 393 3.45 11.33 -6.01
N ARG A 394 2.34 12.08 -6.11
CA ARG A 394 2.21 13.42 -5.52
C ARG A 394 2.09 13.43 -4.00
N MET A 395 1.96 12.25 -3.39
CA MET A 395 1.87 12.05 -1.94
C MET A 395 3.02 11.19 -1.42
N ASP A 396 4.11 11.05 -2.17
CA ASP A 396 5.28 10.21 -1.79
C ASP A 396 5.99 10.72 -0.52
N ASN A 397 5.66 11.94 -0.07
CA ASN A 397 6.20 12.55 1.15
C ASN A 397 5.52 12.06 2.45
N VAL A 398 4.40 11.34 2.38
CA VAL A 398 3.75 10.77 3.57
C VAL A 398 4.20 9.33 3.79
N TRP A 399 4.60 9.01 5.02
CA TRP A 399 5.22 7.71 5.35
C TRP A 399 4.38 6.49 4.93
N TRP A 400 3.06 6.60 4.95
CA TRP A 400 2.15 5.49 4.62
C TRP A 400 1.96 5.28 3.11
N LEU A 401 2.49 6.17 2.27
CA LEU A 401 2.55 6.06 0.81
C LEU A 401 3.99 6.07 0.25
N ASP A 402 4.99 6.06 1.12
CA ASP A 402 6.40 6.08 0.73
C ASP A 402 6.73 4.95 -0.26
N ASP A 403 7.25 5.32 -1.42
CA ASP A 403 7.63 4.43 -2.55
C ASP A 403 6.48 3.57 -3.11
N VAL A 404 5.23 3.76 -2.66
CA VAL A 404 4.07 2.98 -3.12
C VAL A 404 3.84 3.16 -4.61
N ALA A 405 3.92 4.40 -5.11
CA ALA A 405 3.71 4.68 -6.52
C ALA A 405 4.69 3.89 -7.40
N ARG A 406 5.96 3.82 -7.00
CA ARG A 406 6.97 3.04 -7.71
C ARG A 406 6.70 1.55 -7.59
N ARG A 407 6.59 1.03 -6.37
CA ARG A 407 6.43 -0.40 -6.11
C ARG A 407 5.21 -0.98 -6.82
N GLU A 408 4.04 -0.37 -6.66
CA GLU A 408 2.79 -0.91 -7.19
C GLU A 408 2.72 -0.77 -8.71
N VAL A 409 3.22 0.34 -9.30
CA VAL A 409 3.29 0.47 -10.77
C VAL A 409 4.22 -0.58 -11.35
N MET A 410 5.42 -0.75 -10.81
CA MET A 410 6.38 -1.73 -11.32
C MET A 410 5.88 -3.17 -11.13
N GLY A 411 5.23 -3.45 -9.99
CA GLY A 411 4.57 -4.71 -9.73
C GLY A 411 3.46 -5.02 -10.73
N LEU A 412 2.60 -4.04 -11.06
CA LEU A 412 1.56 -4.19 -12.08
C LEU A 412 2.14 -4.38 -13.48
N VAL A 413 3.16 -3.61 -13.85
CA VAL A 413 3.85 -3.71 -15.14
C VAL A 413 4.48 -5.10 -15.33
N SER A 414 4.98 -5.71 -14.26
CA SER A 414 5.54 -7.08 -14.30
C SER A 414 4.53 -8.16 -14.72
N LEU A 415 3.22 -7.87 -14.61
CA LEU A 415 2.16 -8.80 -15.03
C LEU A 415 1.88 -8.77 -16.54
N PHE A 416 2.47 -7.84 -17.30
CA PHE A 416 2.26 -7.72 -18.74
C PHE A 416 3.38 -8.41 -19.53
N GLU A 417 2.99 -9.13 -20.59
CA GLU A 417 3.93 -9.77 -21.49
C GLU A 417 4.76 -8.75 -22.31
N THR A 418 6.02 -9.09 -22.57
CA THR A 418 6.92 -8.27 -23.39
C THR A 418 6.35 -8.13 -24.81
N GLY A 419 6.13 -6.90 -25.27
CA GLY A 419 5.54 -6.63 -26.60
C GLY A 419 4.01 -6.59 -26.66
N SER A 420 3.33 -6.70 -25.52
CA SER A 420 1.88 -6.49 -25.42
C SER A 420 1.43 -5.11 -25.94
N LYS A 421 0.24 -5.03 -26.54
CA LYS A 421 -0.35 -3.75 -26.99
C LYS A 421 -0.54 -2.74 -25.85
N TRP A 422 -0.56 -3.21 -24.60
CA TRP A 422 -0.76 -2.41 -23.40
C TRP A 422 0.44 -1.54 -23.00
N TRP A 423 1.65 -1.80 -23.53
CA TRP A 423 2.84 -1.02 -23.18
C TRP A 423 2.68 0.49 -23.46
N ARG A 424 1.95 0.86 -24.52
CA ARG A 424 1.65 2.26 -24.84
C ARG A 424 0.83 2.97 -23.74
N HIS A 425 -0.01 2.22 -23.04
CA HIS A 425 -0.86 2.74 -21.97
C HIS A 425 -0.13 2.79 -20.62
N LEU A 426 0.97 2.06 -20.47
CA LEU A 426 1.78 1.99 -19.26
C LEU A 426 2.97 2.97 -19.27
N GLU A 427 3.25 3.62 -20.40
CA GLU A 427 4.37 4.58 -20.51
C GLU A 427 4.26 5.71 -19.47
N TRP A 428 3.10 6.36 -19.38
CA TRP A 428 2.87 7.44 -18.42
C TRP A 428 3.05 7.00 -16.96
N PRO A 429 2.36 5.94 -16.46
CA PRO A 429 2.53 5.54 -15.07
C PRO A 429 3.97 5.09 -14.75
N ILE A 430 4.66 4.40 -15.67
CA ILE A 430 6.08 4.04 -15.49
C ILE A 430 6.95 5.29 -15.37
N ARG A 431 6.76 6.27 -16.25
CA ARG A 431 7.53 7.52 -16.23
C ARG A 431 7.35 8.28 -14.92
N ILE A 432 6.13 8.32 -14.39
CA ILE A 432 5.82 8.96 -13.09
C ILE A 432 6.41 8.16 -11.92
N ALA A 433 6.28 6.84 -11.93
CA ALA A 433 6.83 5.95 -10.90
C ALA A 433 8.36 6.03 -10.77
N LEU A 434 9.05 6.23 -11.90
CA LEU A 434 10.52 6.34 -11.96
C LEU A 434 11.02 7.78 -11.78
N TRP A 435 10.14 8.76 -11.55
CA TRP A 435 10.55 10.13 -11.25
C TRP A 435 11.21 10.21 -9.88
N ASP A 436 12.45 10.70 -9.86
CA ASP A 436 13.29 10.83 -8.65
C ASP A 436 13.32 12.26 -8.06
N GLY A 437 12.55 13.21 -8.63
CA GLY A 437 12.43 14.57 -8.09
C GLY A 437 11.39 14.70 -6.98
N GLU A 438 11.22 15.92 -6.45
CA GLU A 438 10.23 16.19 -5.40
C GLU A 438 8.79 15.89 -5.89
N ALA A 439 8.02 15.22 -5.04
CA ALA A 439 6.64 14.80 -5.33
C ALA A 439 5.69 15.96 -5.66
N ASP A 440 5.87 17.10 -4.99
CA ASP A 440 5.04 18.30 -5.18
C ASP A 440 5.42 19.08 -6.46
N ALA A 441 6.60 18.81 -7.03
CA ALA A 441 7.21 19.55 -8.14
C ALA A 441 7.43 18.69 -9.39
N ILE A 442 6.54 17.73 -9.69
CA ILE A 442 6.59 16.96 -10.94
C ILE A 442 6.40 17.93 -12.13
N PRO A 443 7.38 18.05 -13.05
CA PRO A 443 7.30 18.95 -14.19
C PRO A 443 6.14 18.64 -15.15
N ALA A 444 5.62 19.66 -15.83
CA ALA A 444 4.48 19.52 -16.74
C ALA A 444 4.73 18.57 -17.92
N ASP A 445 5.97 18.48 -18.41
CA ASP A 445 6.39 17.54 -19.46
C ASP A 445 6.34 16.07 -18.99
N ILE A 446 6.58 15.84 -17.71
CA ILE A 446 6.49 14.52 -17.08
C ILE A 446 5.02 14.21 -16.70
N TRP A 447 4.31 15.18 -16.14
CA TRP A 447 2.89 15.04 -15.75
C TRP A 447 1.96 14.92 -16.96
N GLY A 448 2.29 15.57 -18.08
CA GLY A 448 1.54 15.55 -19.34
C GLY A 448 0.56 16.72 -19.54
N VAL A 449 0.43 17.65 -18.58
CA VAL A 449 -0.44 18.84 -18.68
C VAL A 449 0.23 20.03 -17.97
N GLU A 450 0.13 21.24 -18.56
CA GLU A 450 0.55 22.49 -17.91
C GLU A 450 -0.29 22.76 -16.66
N ARG A 451 0.37 22.82 -15.50
CA ARG A 451 -0.28 23.11 -14.22
C ARG A 451 -0.58 24.60 -14.16
N LYS A 452 -1.85 25.01 -14.23
CA LYS A 452 -2.23 26.40 -14.02
C LYS A 452 -1.78 26.83 -12.61
N GLU A 453 -1.01 27.93 -12.53
CA GLU A 453 -0.62 28.55 -11.26
C GLU A 453 -1.85 28.92 -10.43
N ASN A 454 -1.67 28.91 -9.10
CA ASN A 454 -2.69 29.19 -8.09
C ASN A 454 -3.57 30.39 -8.49
N PRO A 455 -4.87 30.19 -8.77
CA PRO A 455 -5.80 31.28 -8.53
C PRO A 455 -5.78 31.59 -7.02
N PRO A 456 -6.00 32.86 -6.61
CA PRO A 456 -6.12 33.20 -5.20
C PRO A 456 -7.16 32.29 -4.52
N ALA A 457 -6.99 32.06 -3.22
CA ALA A 457 -7.70 31.10 -2.36
C ALA A 457 -9.23 31.27 -2.22
N ASP A 458 -9.89 31.80 -3.25
CA ASP A 458 -11.32 32.11 -3.31
C ASP A 458 -11.99 31.51 -4.57
N GLY A 459 -11.28 30.64 -5.30
CA GLY A 459 -11.75 30.05 -6.55
C GLY A 459 -12.47 28.71 -6.40
N GLY A 460 -13.72 28.75 -5.91
CA GLY A 460 -14.71 27.70 -6.20
C GLY A 460 -14.73 26.49 -5.27
N VAL A 461 -14.87 26.71 -3.95
CA VAL A 461 -15.57 25.73 -3.11
C VAL A 461 -17.00 25.66 -3.64
N LEU A 462 -17.35 24.62 -4.40
CA LEU A 462 -18.76 24.33 -4.65
C LEU A 462 -19.45 24.29 -3.28
N SER A 463 -20.59 24.96 -3.14
CA SER A 463 -21.26 25.06 -1.85
C SER A 463 -21.37 23.68 -1.21
N ALA A 464 -21.08 23.57 0.08
CA ALA A 464 -21.23 22.33 0.86
C ALA A 464 -22.53 21.60 0.51
N GLU A 465 -23.59 22.35 0.19
CA GLU A 465 -24.88 21.86 -0.31
C GLU A 465 -24.78 20.91 -1.52
N THR A 466 -23.87 21.12 -2.48
CA THR A 466 -23.74 20.26 -3.66
C THR A 466 -23.16 18.88 -3.31
N ILE A 467 -22.15 18.85 -2.44
CA ILE A 467 -21.54 17.60 -1.94
C ILE A 467 -22.54 16.86 -1.04
N LEU A 468 -23.21 17.61 -0.15
CA LEU A 468 -24.26 17.08 0.71
C LEU A 468 -25.39 16.45 -0.12
N ASN A 469 -25.86 17.13 -1.17
CA ASN A 469 -26.92 16.63 -2.06
C ASN A 469 -26.53 15.36 -2.82
N HIS A 470 -25.27 15.25 -3.26
CA HIS A 470 -24.77 14.06 -3.93
C HIS A 470 -24.68 12.86 -2.96
N ILE A 471 -24.21 13.07 -1.73
CA ILE A 471 -24.18 12.01 -0.72
C ILE A 471 -25.61 11.64 -0.27
N ASP A 472 -26.51 12.61 -0.14
CA ASP A 472 -27.94 12.40 0.11
C ASP A 472 -28.57 11.52 -0.98
N LEU A 473 -28.23 11.73 -2.25
CA LEU A 473 -28.68 10.91 -3.38
C LEU A 473 -28.12 9.49 -3.29
N MET A 474 -26.82 9.34 -3.00
CA MET A 474 -26.20 8.02 -2.84
C MET A 474 -26.78 7.23 -1.65
N ALA A 475 -27.02 7.89 -0.52
CA ALA A 475 -27.64 7.28 0.65
C ALA A 475 -29.08 6.84 0.34
N LYS A 476 -29.88 7.69 -0.32
CA LYS A 476 -31.25 7.34 -0.76
C LYS A 476 -31.27 6.18 -1.77
N MET A 477 -30.29 6.11 -2.67
CA MET A 477 -30.18 4.99 -3.61
C MET A 477 -29.87 3.68 -2.87
N MET A 478 -29.02 3.70 -1.86
CA MET A 478 -28.72 2.53 -1.02
C MET A 478 -29.92 2.08 -0.18
N ASP A 479 -30.68 3.03 0.38
CA ASP A 479 -31.94 2.75 1.08
C ASP A 479 -33.00 2.18 0.12
N SER A 480 -33.07 2.66 -1.13
CA SER A 480 -34.03 2.16 -2.12
C SER A 480 -33.74 0.74 -2.62
N THR A 481 -32.47 0.30 -2.56
CA THR A 481 -32.09 -1.10 -2.79
C THR A 481 -32.41 -2.02 -1.60
N GLN A 482 -32.69 -1.44 -0.43
CA GLN A 482 -33.29 -2.13 0.72
C GLN A 482 -34.80 -1.85 0.76
N GLY A 483 -35.54 -2.35 -0.24
CA GLY A 483 -37.00 -2.44 -0.14
C GLY A 483 -37.41 -3.25 1.11
N PRO A 484 -38.63 -3.08 1.64
CA PRO A 484 -39.04 -3.67 2.91
C PRO A 484 -39.11 -5.19 2.79
N GLN A 485 -38.01 -5.87 3.05
CA GLN A 485 -38.06 -7.26 3.45
C GLN A 485 -38.45 -7.25 4.92
N SER A 486 -39.74 -7.50 5.16
CA SER A 486 -40.18 -8.12 6.41
C SER A 486 -39.17 -9.22 6.74
N ILE A 487 -38.47 -9.07 7.86
CA ILE A 487 -37.69 -10.14 8.47
C ILE A 487 -38.72 -11.20 8.88
N GLU A 488 -39.11 -12.06 7.95
CA GLU A 488 -39.66 -13.36 8.28
C GLU A 488 -38.50 -14.17 8.83
N SER A 489 -38.52 -14.34 10.13
CA SER A 489 -37.75 -15.34 10.85
C SER A 489 -37.91 -16.69 10.16
N ILE A 490 -36.87 -17.11 9.43
CA ILE A 490 -36.74 -18.47 8.93
C ILE A 490 -36.63 -19.38 10.17
N PRO A 491 -37.57 -20.31 10.41
CA PRO A 491 -37.43 -21.27 11.49
C PRO A 491 -36.34 -22.26 11.09
N VAL A 492 -35.24 -22.26 11.84
CA VAL A 492 -34.27 -23.35 11.81
C VAL A 492 -34.95 -24.56 12.46
N VAL A 493 -35.57 -25.41 11.64
CA VAL A 493 -35.96 -26.76 12.05
C VAL A 493 -34.69 -27.60 12.02
N GLY A 494 -34.13 -27.84 13.20
CA GLY A 494 -33.08 -28.83 13.44
C GLY A 494 -33.41 -29.55 14.74
N ASP A 495 -33.90 -30.78 14.60
CA ASP A 495 -34.12 -31.75 15.68
C ASP A 495 -32.91 -31.82 16.60
N LEU A 496 -33.10 -31.48 17.87
CA LEU A 496 -32.20 -31.77 18.98
C LEU A 496 -33.02 -31.91 20.27
N ASP A 497 -34.06 -32.73 20.21
CA ASP A 497 -34.68 -33.32 21.41
C ASP A 497 -33.95 -34.62 21.76
N GLY A 498 -33.28 -34.62 22.90
CA GLY A 498 -32.76 -35.85 23.51
C GLY A 498 -31.39 -35.68 24.15
N LEU A 499 -31.40 -35.33 25.44
CA LEU A 499 -30.49 -35.75 26.53
C LEU A 499 -30.22 -34.60 27.51
N VAL A 500 -31.22 -34.33 28.35
CA VAL A 500 -31.02 -33.61 29.63
C VAL A 500 -30.81 -34.67 30.71
N PRO A 501 -29.66 -34.71 31.42
CA PRO A 501 -29.50 -35.54 32.61
C PRO A 501 -30.19 -34.86 33.83
N PRO A 502 -30.74 -35.64 34.77
CA PRO A 502 -31.52 -35.11 35.89
C PRO A 502 -30.63 -34.42 36.95
N PRO A 503 -31.20 -33.50 37.76
CA PRO A 503 -30.46 -32.82 38.81
C PRO A 503 -30.17 -33.77 39.98
N LEU A 504 -28.96 -33.64 40.54
CA LEU A 504 -28.61 -34.23 41.83
C LEU A 504 -29.12 -33.29 42.93
N ASP A 505 -30.05 -33.83 43.71
CA ASP A 505 -30.58 -33.48 45.05
C ASP A 505 -30.41 -32.05 45.61
#